data_AF-A0A7L1L6R6-F1
#
_entry.id   AF-A0A7L1L6R6-F1
#
_cell.length_a   1.000
_cell.length_b   1.000
_cell.length_c   1.000
_cell.angle_alpha   90.00
_cell.angle_beta   90.00
_cell.angle_gamma   90.00
#
_symmetry.space_group_name_H-M   'P 1'
#
loop_
_entity.id
_entity.type
_entity.pdbx_description
1 polymer ?
#
loop_
_entity_poly.entity_id
_entity_poly.type
_entity_poly.pdbx_seq_one_letter_code
_entity_poly.pdbx_strand_id
1 'polypeptide(L)'
;GKAACPSLSLFLWCSDRWSQEDMLTLLECMKNNLPSNDGSKFKTTESHLDWEKVAFKDFSGEMCKMKWMEISNEVRKFRTLTELIMDAEEHVKNPYKGKKLKKHPDFPKKPLTPYFRFFMEKRAKYAKLHPEMSNLDLTKILSKKYKELPEKKKVL
;
A
#
# COMPACT_ATOMS: atom_id res chain seq x y z
N GLY A 1 25.07 36.80 -0.25
CA GLY A 1 24.54 35.89 -1.28
C GLY A 1 23.50 34.99 -0.66
N LYS A 2 22.26 35.03 -1.16
CA LYS A 2 21.24 34.01 -0.90
C LYS A 2 21.06 33.24 -2.19
N ALA A 3 21.29 31.93 -2.15
CA ALA A 3 21.11 31.05 -3.29
C ALA A 3 19.63 31.04 -3.69
N ALA A 4 19.35 31.41 -4.93
CA ALA A 4 18.03 31.27 -5.51
C ALA A 4 17.80 29.79 -5.84
N CYS A 5 16.72 29.22 -5.30
CA CYS A 5 16.17 27.95 -5.78
C CYS A 5 15.73 28.14 -7.25
N PRO A 6 16.15 27.30 -8.21
CA PRO A 6 15.62 27.35 -9.57
C PRO A 6 14.26 26.66 -9.59
N SER A 7 13.24 27.29 -8.99
CA SER A 7 11.85 26.84 -9.08
C SER A 7 11.17 27.51 -10.27
N LEU A 8 10.51 26.70 -11.10
CA LEU A 8 9.54 27.02 -12.15
C LEU A 8 10.04 27.13 -13.60
N SER A 9 11.29 27.53 -13.88
CA SER A 9 11.78 27.64 -15.28
C SER A 9 12.15 26.30 -15.93
N LEU A 10 12.53 25.27 -15.15
CA LEU A 10 12.79 23.92 -15.68
C LEU A 10 11.50 23.14 -16.02
N PHE A 11 10.36 23.50 -15.43
CA PHE A 11 9.09 22.78 -15.65
C PHE A 11 8.48 23.05 -17.03
N LEU A 12 8.76 24.21 -17.64
CA LEU A 12 8.24 24.59 -18.95
C LEU A 12 9.07 24.05 -20.12
N TRP A 13 10.23 23.43 -19.88
CA TRP A 13 11.17 23.00 -20.92
C TRP A 13 11.18 21.48 -21.19
N CYS A 14 10.18 20.75 -20.70
CA CYS A 14 10.08 19.30 -20.92
C CYS A 14 8.79 18.85 -21.63
N SER A 15 7.81 19.74 -21.79
CA SER A 15 6.51 19.40 -22.39
C SER A 15 6.60 19.16 -23.91
N ASP A 16 7.61 19.71 -24.59
CA ASP A 16 7.77 19.67 -26.06
C ASP A 16 8.67 18.53 -26.59
N ARG A 17 9.23 17.67 -25.72
CA ARG A 17 10.24 16.67 -26.12
C ARG A 17 9.72 15.25 -26.36
N TRP A 18 8.46 14.95 -26.05
CA TRP A 18 7.93 13.60 -26.18
C TRP A 18 7.11 13.45 -27.46
N SER A 19 7.64 12.70 -28.42
CA SER A 19 6.87 12.31 -29.60
C SER A 19 5.87 11.19 -29.27
N GLN A 20 4.93 10.93 -30.18
CA GLN A 20 4.04 9.77 -30.06
C GLN A 20 4.81 8.45 -29.99
N GLU A 21 5.90 8.33 -30.76
CA GLU A 21 6.77 7.15 -30.76
C GLU A 21 7.47 6.95 -29.42
N ASP A 22 7.94 8.03 -28.79
CA ASP A 22 8.56 7.95 -27.46
C ASP A 22 7.55 7.52 -26.40
N MET A 23 6.32 8.03 -26.47
CA MET A 23 5.25 7.62 -25.56
C MET A 23 4.88 6.13 -25.75
N LEU A 24 4.83 5.64 -26.98
CA LEU A 24 4.60 4.21 -27.25
C LEU A 24 5.78 3.35 -26.78
N THR A 25 7.01 3.83 -26.97
CA THR A 25 8.23 3.16 -26.48
C THR A 25 8.22 3.03 -24.96
N LEU A 26 7.84 4.10 -24.24
CA LEU A 26 7.66 4.05 -22.79
C LEU A 26 6.68 2.95 -22.37
N LEU A 27 5.53 2.85 -23.02
CA LEU A 27 4.51 1.84 -22.70
C LEU A 27 5.03 0.42 -22.95
N GLU A 28 5.81 0.21 -24.01
CA GLU A 28 6.43 -1.08 -24.31
C GLU A 28 7.52 -1.44 -23.28
N CYS A 29 8.38 -0.49 -22.91
CA CYS A 29 9.37 -0.66 -21.84
C CYS A 29 8.69 -1.03 -20.51
N MET A 30 7.58 -0.37 -20.17
CA MET A 30 6.80 -0.71 -18.97
C MET A 30 6.25 -2.13 -19.04
N LYS A 31 5.63 -2.51 -20.15
CA LYS A 31 5.05 -3.85 -20.35
C LYS A 31 6.11 -4.97 -20.19
N ASN A 32 7.31 -4.76 -20.71
CA ASN A 32 8.41 -5.72 -20.59
C ASN A 32 8.97 -5.84 -19.16
N ASN A 33 8.67 -4.86 -18.30
CA ASN A 33 9.07 -4.85 -16.89
C ASN A 33 7.94 -5.25 -15.93
N LEU A 34 6.76 -5.64 -16.44
CA LEU A 34 5.68 -6.17 -15.60
C LEU A 34 5.93 -7.65 -15.22
N PRO A 35 5.45 -8.10 -14.05
CA PRO A 35 5.51 -9.51 -13.69
C PRO A 35 4.65 -10.35 -14.63
N SER A 36 5.10 -11.59 -14.91
CA SER A 36 4.43 -12.53 -15.83
C SER A 36 2.98 -12.85 -15.45
N ASN A 37 2.62 -12.67 -14.18
CA ASN A 37 1.29 -12.84 -13.64
C ASN A 37 0.90 -11.60 -12.83
N ASP A 38 0.53 -10.52 -13.50
CA ASP A 38 0.04 -9.29 -12.87
C ASP A 38 -1.41 -9.45 -12.41
N GLY A 39 -1.58 -10.12 -11.27
CA GLY A 39 -2.88 -10.26 -10.59
C GLY A 39 -3.11 -9.23 -9.48
N SER A 40 -2.21 -8.25 -9.33
CA SER A 40 -2.29 -7.25 -8.27
C SER A 40 -3.10 -6.04 -8.70
N LYS A 41 -3.57 -5.25 -7.73
CA LYS A 41 -4.23 -3.99 -8.04
C LYS A 41 -3.23 -3.08 -8.74
N PHE A 42 -3.71 -2.35 -9.74
CA PHE A 42 -2.92 -1.39 -10.51
C PHE A 42 -1.90 -0.59 -9.66
N LYS A 43 -2.36 0.07 -8.59
CA LYS A 43 -1.50 0.95 -7.77
C LYS A 43 -0.38 0.20 -7.05
N THR A 44 -0.61 -1.07 -6.74
CA THR A 44 0.39 -1.95 -6.14
C THR A 44 1.47 -2.28 -7.16
N THR A 45 1.10 -2.74 -8.35
CA THR A 45 2.07 -3.07 -9.40
C THR A 45 2.85 -1.84 -9.86
N GLU A 46 2.19 -0.71 -10.09
CA GLU A 46 2.82 0.57 -10.44
C GLU A 46 3.90 0.99 -9.42
N SER A 47 3.61 0.84 -8.13
CA SER A 47 4.55 1.25 -7.06
C SER A 47 5.83 0.43 -7.00
N HIS A 48 5.84 -0.77 -7.59
CA HIS A 48 6.99 -1.67 -7.61
C HIS A 48 7.74 -1.66 -8.95
N LEU A 49 7.31 -0.85 -9.92
CA LEU A 49 8.04 -0.70 -11.16
C LEU A 49 9.44 -0.13 -10.90
N ASP A 50 10.43 -0.81 -11.48
CA ASP A 50 11.82 -0.36 -11.48
C ASP A 50 12.00 0.65 -12.62
N TRP A 51 11.84 1.93 -12.32
CA TRP A 51 11.86 3.00 -13.31
C TRP A 51 13.21 3.16 -14.00
N GLU A 52 14.30 2.73 -13.38
CA GLU A 52 15.62 2.72 -14.02
C GLU A 52 15.70 1.69 -15.16
N LYS A 53 14.93 0.59 -15.08
CA LYS A 53 14.81 -0.39 -16.18
C LYS A 53 13.79 0.03 -17.25
N VAL A 54 12.91 0.96 -16.92
CA VAL A 54 11.95 1.56 -17.85
C VAL A 54 12.58 2.72 -18.62
N ALA A 55 13.63 3.34 -18.07
CA ALA A 55 14.41 4.39 -18.72
C ALA A 55 14.90 3.93 -20.10
N PHE A 56 14.85 4.84 -21.07
CA PHE A 56 15.25 4.55 -22.45
C PHE A 56 15.75 5.82 -23.14
N LYS A 57 16.64 5.67 -24.13
CA LYS A 57 17.29 6.79 -24.83
C LYS A 57 17.89 7.78 -23.80
N ASP A 58 17.52 9.06 -23.89
CA ASP A 58 17.94 10.13 -23.00
C ASP A 58 16.92 10.41 -21.87
N PHE A 59 15.89 9.57 -21.74
CA PHE A 59 14.87 9.71 -20.71
C PHE A 59 15.23 8.87 -19.48
N SER A 60 15.49 9.55 -18.37
CA SER A 60 15.73 8.89 -17.08
C SER A 60 14.46 8.20 -16.55
N GLY A 61 14.63 7.33 -15.55
CA GLY A 61 13.51 6.65 -14.90
C GLY A 61 12.48 7.63 -14.34
N GLU A 62 12.93 8.74 -13.75
CA GLU A 62 12.03 9.77 -13.21
C GLU A 62 11.25 10.49 -14.33
N MET A 63 11.88 10.76 -15.48
CA MET A 63 11.18 11.34 -16.64
C MET A 63 10.12 10.38 -17.18
N CYS A 64 10.45 9.09 -17.29
CA CYS A 64 9.51 8.04 -17.70
C CYS A 64 8.33 7.94 -16.75
N LYS A 65 8.59 7.97 -15.44
CA LYS A 65 7.57 7.95 -14.39
C LYS A 65 6.65 9.16 -14.45
N MET A 66 7.20 10.37 -14.60
CA MET A 66 6.38 11.59 -14.73
C MET A 66 5.49 11.51 -15.97
N LYS A 67 6.04 11.08 -17.12
CA LYS A 67 5.26 10.95 -18.36
C LYS A 67 4.18 9.87 -18.24
N TRP A 68 4.48 8.75 -17.61
CA TRP A 68 3.49 7.72 -17.31
C TRP A 68 2.34 8.26 -16.44
N MET A 69 2.64 9.07 -15.43
CA MET A 69 1.62 9.68 -14.57
C MET A 69 0.69 10.62 -15.36
N GLU A 70 1.23 11.40 -16.30
CA GLU A 70 0.41 12.22 -17.21
C GLU A 70 -0.53 11.36 -18.07
N ILE A 71 0.02 10.38 -18.79
CA ILE A 71 -0.73 9.50 -19.70
C ILE A 71 -1.80 8.73 -18.93
N SER A 72 -1.41 8.10 -17.81
CA SER A 72 -2.31 7.27 -17.03
C SER A 72 -3.43 8.07 -16.37
N ASN A 73 -3.19 9.32 -15.96
CA ASN A 73 -4.23 10.19 -15.42
C ASN A 73 -5.29 10.54 -16.46
N GLU A 74 -4.92 10.77 -17.73
CA GLU A 74 -5.88 11.02 -18.79
C GLU A 74 -6.70 9.76 -19.13
N VAL A 75 -6.05 8.60 -19.24
CA VAL A 75 -6.74 7.32 -19.51
C VAL A 75 -7.73 6.98 -18.39
N ARG A 76 -7.34 7.19 -17.13
CA ARG A 76 -8.18 6.86 -15.96
C ARG A 76 -9.37 7.76 -15.73
N LYS A 77 -9.43 8.93 -16.36
CA LYS A 77 -10.65 9.76 -16.34
C LYS A 77 -11.82 8.98 -16.96
N PHE A 78 -11.53 8.02 -17.83
CA PHE A 78 -12.50 7.17 -18.47
C PHE A 78 -12.39 5.76 -17.91
N ARG A 79 -13.40 5.34 -17.15
CA ARG A 79 -13.57 3.94 -16.78
C ARG A 79 -14.56 3.31 -17.76
N THR A 80 -14.16 2.23 -18.41
CA THR A 80 -15.05 1.47 -19.29
C THR A 80 -16.02 0.61 -18.49
N LEU A 81 -17.17 0.30 -19.08
CA LEU A 81 -18.13 -0.64 -18.48
C LEU A 81 -17.51 -2.02 -18.26
N THR A 82 -16.66 -2.48 -19.18
CA THR A 82 -15.92 -3.75 -19.07
C THR A 82 -15.05 -3.78 -17.80
N GLU A 83 -14.28 -2.73 -17.53
CA GLU A 83 -13.46 -2.63 -16.31
C GLU A 83 -14.33 -2.56 -15.03
N LEU A 84 -15.54 -2.02 -15.11
CA LEU A 84 -16.46 -2.02 -13.98
C LEU A 84 -17.04 -3.41 -13.73
N ILE A 85 -17.41 -4.14 -14.80
CA ILE A 85 -17.92 -5.51 -14.71
C ILE A 85 -16.85 -6.45 -14.16
N MET A 86 -15.59 -6.34 -14.60
CA MET A 86 -14.51 -7.18 -14.08
C MET A 86 -14.28 -6.99 -12.57
N ASP A 87 -14.27 -5.75 -12.08
CA ASP A 87 -14.19 -5.47 -10.64
C ASP A 87 -15.41 -6.01 -9.88
N ALA A 88 -16.60 -5.90 -10.48
CA ALA A 88 -17.83 -6.43 -9.90
C ALA A 88 -17.81 -7.97 -9.84
N GLU A 89 -17.32 -8.65 -10.88
CA GLU A 89 -17.14 -10.09 -10.87
C GLU A 89 -16.13 -10.53 -9.80
N GLU A 90 -14.98 -9.85 -9.64
CA GLU A 90 -14.03 -10.18 -8.58
C GLU A 90 -14.70 -9.99 -7.20
N HIS A 91 -15.49 -8.93 -7.05
CA HIS A 91 -16.25 -8.70 -5.82
C HIS A 91 -17.27 -9.80 -5.56
N VAL A 92 -17.99 -10.29 -6.57
CA VAL A 92 -18.96 -11.39 -6.42
C VAL A 92 -18.27 -12.73 -6.15
N LYS A 93 -17.15 -13.01 -6.83
CA LYS A 93 -16.35 -14.23 -6.62
C LYS A 93 -15.65 -14.24 -5.25
N ASN A 94 -15.29 -13.07 -4.73
CA ASN A 94 -14.63 -12.93 -3.44
C ASN A 94 -15.18 -11.72 -2.65
N PRO A 95 -16.42 -11.79 -2.15
CA PRO A 95 -17.09 -10.66 -1.50
C PRO A 95 -16.47 -10.32 -0.14
N TYR A 96 -15.58 -11.19 0.35
CA TYR A 96 -14.97 -11.11 1.66
C TYR A 96 -13.50 -10.65 1.63
N LYS A 97 -12.94 -10.26 0.47
CA LYS A 97 -11.58 -9.69 0.39
C LYS A 97 -11.53 -8.33 1.10
N GLY A 98 -10.67 -8.17 2.10
CA GLY A 98 -10.36 -6.90 2.76
C GLY A 98 -10.81 -6.77 4.22
N LYS A 99 -10.86 -5.53 4.75
CA LYS A 99 -11.09 -5.25 6.18
C LYS A 99 -12.45 -5.74 6.72
N LYS A 100 -13.43 -6.03 5.84
CA LYS A 100 -14.78 -6.48 6.19
C LYS A 100 -14.85 -7.95 6.65
N LEU A 101 -13.87 -8.79 6.28
CA LEU A 101 -13.78 -10.19 6.74
C LEU A 101 -13.72 -10.31 8.28
N LYS A 102 -13.13 -9.34 8.96
CA LYS A 102 -12.92 -9.37 10.42
C LYS A 102 -14.20 -9.22 11.26
N LYS A 103 -15.34 -8.88 10.64
CA LYS A 103 -16.61 -8.57 11.34
C LYS A 103 -17.79 -9.44 10.90
N HIS A 104 -17.61 -10.38 9.97
CA HIS A 104 -18.73 -11.18 9.46
C HIS A 104 -19.16 -12.24 10.50
N PRO A 105 -20.47 -12.39 10.79
CA PRO A 105 -20.97 -13.38 11.75
C PRO A 105 -20.61 -14.82 11.36
N ASP A 106 -20.60 -15.14 10.06
CA ASP A 106 -20.25 -16.49 9.56
C ASP A 106 -18.75 -16.84 9.68
N PHE A 107 -17.88 -15.86 9.96
CA PHE A 107 -16.46 -16.11 10.24
C PHE A 107 -16.19 -15.82 11.72
N PRO A 108 -16.19 -16.86 12.60
CA PRO A 108 -15.91 -16.66 14.01
C PRO A 108 -14.55 -15.99 14.18
N LYS A 109 -14.49 -15.01 15.10
CA LYS A 109 -13.22 -14.34 15.42
C LYS A 109 -12.19 -15.41 15.77
N LYS A 110 -10.98 -15.29 15.19
CA LYS A 110 -9.86 -16.19 15.52
C LYS A 110 -9.75 -16.30 17.05
N PRO A 111 -9.59 -17.52 17.60
CA PRO A 111 -9.45 -17.68 19.03
C PRO A 111 -8.27 -16.83 19.52
N LEU A 112 -8.48 -16.13 20.62
CA LEU A 112 -7.43 -15.29 21.20
C LEU A 112 -6.26 -16.17 21.61
N THR A 113 -5.05 -15.76 21.26
CA THR A 113 -3.83 -16.39 21.76
C THR A 113 -3.74 -16.18 23.28
N PRO A 114 -3.03 -17.04 24.02
CA PRO A 114 -2.86 -16.89 25.47
C PRO A 114 -2.33 -15.50 25.88
N TYR A 115 -1.43 -14.91 25.09
CA TYR A 115 -0.97 -13.53 25.28
C TYR A 115 -2.12 -12.52 25.18
N PHE A 116 -2.96 -12.61 24.15
CA PHE A 116 -4.08 -11.70 23.98
C PHE A 116 -5.14 -11.86 25.07
N ARG A 117 -5.36 -13.09 25.59
CA ARG A 117 -6.23 -13.34 26.75
C ARG A 117 -5.69 -12.62 27.99
N PHE A 118 -4.42 -12.82 28.32
CA PHE A 118 -3.74 -12.13 29.42
C PHE A 118 -3.80 -10.60 29.26
N PHE A 119 -3.50 -10.11 28.05
CA PHE A 119 -3.51 -8.69 27.75
C PHE A 119 -4.90 -8.08 27.95
N MET A 120 -5.97 -8.70 27.46
CA MET A 120 -7.34 -8.19 27.63
C MET A 120 -7.77 -8.18 29.10
N GLU A 121 -7.44 -9.22 29.86
CA GLU A 121 -7.81 -9.30 31.28
C GLU A 121 -7.10 -8.24 32.13
N LYS A 122 -5.82 -7.97 31.85
CA LYS A 122 -5.01 -7.02 32.64
C LYS A 122 -5.10 -5.58 32.13
N ARG A 123 -5.24 -5.34 30.83
CA ARG A 123 -5.27 -3.99 30.26
C ARG A 123 -6.38 -3.12 30.85
N ALA A 124 -7.59 -3.68 31.04
CA ALA A 124 -8.70 -2.93 31.64
C ALA A 124 -8.39 -2.47 33.09
N LYS A 125 -7.67 -3.30 33.86
CA LYS A 125 -7.26 -2.97 35.23
C LYS A 125 -6.14 -1.92 35.24
N TYR A 126 -5.15 -2.08 34.36
CA TYR A 126 -4.03 -1.14 34.28
C TYR A 126 -4.41 0.23 33.71
N ALA A 127 -5.34 0.28 32.74
CA ALA A 127 -5.84 1.54 32.20
C ALA A 127 -6.62 2.36 33.25
N LYS A 128 -7.28 1.69 34.21
CA LYS A 128 -7.94 2.37 35.35
C LYS A 128 -6.95 2.87 36.39
N LEU A 129 -5.86 2.14 36.61
CA LEU A 129 -4.81 2.50 37.58
C LEU A 129 -3.83 3.55 37.04
N HIS A 130 -3.64 3.61 35.72
CA HIS A 130 -2.77 4.55 35.03
C HIS A 130 -3.53 5.27 33.90
N PRO A 131 -4.49 6.14 34.22
CA PRO A 131 -5.30 6.84 33.23
C PRO A 131 -4.47 7.82 32.37
N GLU A 132 -3.32 8.26 32.88
CA GLU A 132 -2.38 9.14 32.17
C GLU A 132 -1.50 8.38 31.15
N MET A 133 -1.45 7.05 31.24
CA MET A 133 -0.57 6.23 30.42
C MET A 133 -1.21 5.90 29.07
N SER A 134 -0.45 6.05 27.99
CA SER A 134 -0.92 5.73 26.65
C SER A 134 -1.17 4.21 26.49
N ASN A 135 -2.08 3.84 25.58
CA ASN A 135 -2.29 2.44 25.21
C ASN A 135 -1.02 1.74 24.72
N LEU A 136 -0.11 2.51 24.13
CA LEU A 136 1.15 2.01 23.58
C LEU A 136 2.10 1.60 24.72
N ASP A 137 2.15 2.38 25.79
CA ASP A 137 2.98 2.10 26.97
C ASP A 137 2.40 0.98 27.83
N LEU A 138 1.07 0.93 27.97
CA LEU A 138 0.38 -0.20 28.60
C LEU A 138 0.68 -1.53 27.87
N THR A 139 0.75 -1.50 26.55
CA THR A 139 1.07 -2.69 25.74
C THR A 139 2.51 -3.15 25.97
N LYS A 140 3.47 -2.23 26.05
CA LYS A 140 4.88 -2.55 26.35
C LYS A 140 5.01 -3.20 27.73
N ILE A 141 4.36 -2.65 28.75
CA ILE A 141 4.43 -3.17 30.12
C ILE A 141 3.83 -4.57 30.21
N LEU A 142 2.63 -4.76 29.64
CA LEU A 142 1.95 -6.06 29.68
C LEU A 142 2.68 -7.13 28.85
N SER A 143 3.34 -6.75 27.76
CA SER A 143 4.20 -7.66 26.99
C SER A 143 5.39 -8.16 27.82
N LYS A 144 6.08 -7.27 28.54
CA LYS A 144 7.19 -7.64 29.44
C LYS A 144 6.71 -8.57 30.55
N LYS A 145 5.63 -8.20 31.24
CA LYS A 145 5.05 -9.04 32.31
C LYS A 145 4.63 -10.40 31.81
N TYR A 146 4.09 -10.50 30.59
CA TYR A 146 3.73 -11.80 30.03
C TYR A 146 4.95 -12.68 29.75
N LYS A 147 6.07 -12.12 29.26
CA LYS A 147 7.31 -12.88 29.04
C LYS A 147 7.92 -13.41 30.33
N GLU A 148 7.74 -12.68 31.43
CA GLU A 148 8.20 -13.05 32.78
C GLU A 148 7.30 -14.10 33.47
N LEU A 149 6.11 -14.41 32.92
CA LEU A 149 5.24 -15.43 33.51
C LEU A 149 5.85 -16.84 33.37
N PRO A 150 5.65 -17.73 34.36
CA PRO A 150 6.00 -19.13 34.24
C PRO A 150 5.27 -19.78 33.06
N GLU A 151 5.92 -20.69 32.34
CA GLU A 151 5.32 -21.30 31.13
C GLU A 151 3.97 -21.97 31.40
N LYS A 152 3.77 -22.55 32.59
CA LYS A 152 2.49 -23.12 33.02
C LYS A 152 1.32 -22.11 33.00
N LYS A 153 1.56 -20.80 33.09
CA LYS A 153 0.54 -19.73 33.03
C LYS A 153 0.40 -19.10 31.65
N LYS A 154 1.29 -19.40 30.71
CA LYS A 154 1.29 -18.87 29.33
C LYS A 154 0.52 -19.77 28.35
N VAL A 155 0.10 -20.97 28.75
CA VAL A 155 -0.63 -21.94 27.88
C VAL A 155 -2.16 -21.90 28.11
N LEU A 156 -2.63 -21.19 29.14
CA LEU A 156 -4.05 -20.98 29.47
C LEU A 156 -4.65 -19.82 28.65
#